data_AF-A0A8S4MZP2-F1
#
_entry.id   AF-A0A8S4MZP2-F1
#
_cell.length_a   1.000
_cell.length_b   1.000
_cell.length_c   1.000
_cell.angle_alpha   90.00
_cell.angle_beta   90.00
_cell.angle_gamma   90.00
#
_symmetry.space_group_name_H-M   'P 1'
#
loop_
_entity.id
_entity.type
_entity.pdbx_description
1 polymer ?
#
loop_
_entity_poly.entity_id
_entity_poly.type
_entity_poly.pdbx_seq_one_letter_code
_entity_poly.pdbx_strand_id
1 'polypeptide(L)'
;MSMKRVQQWATFSRFWWIYDAKFQSPFKSAPRLCFHLLGKHKPIYYPTSDVGDHIVVINTKHIAMKNDYWRTFTYFHHTGYPKGFSKTRAWEVHEADPTRIMRLAVRGWLKGNLDRPKVMERLHCFPEEDVPEEILKNVSGQIPQVFPIPKSLEEYTMEERENFPRLIEWPEEYVQTDKKTNRPGPKRERRDTNNKAMKEMKTFCVKCALWGVSLSQHLGICCLTRMMFPLTSNWENDAGSKGRV
;
A
#
# COMPACT_ATOMS: atom_id res chain seq x y z
N MET A 1 -43.43 34.35 -7.68
CA MET A 1 -41.98 34.64 -7.57
C MET A 1 -41.21 33.35 -7.71
N SER A 2 -40.21 33.35 -8.59
CA SER A 2 -39.63 32.18 -9.25
C SER A 2 -38.89 31.22 -8.31
N MET A 3 -39.45 30.02 -8.07
CA MET A 3 -38.79 28.90 -7.37
C MET A 3 -37.53 28.38 -8.09
N LYS A 4 -37.21 28.89 -9.29
CA LYS A 4 -36.07 28.44 -10.11
C LYS A 4 -34.72 28.58 -9.39
N ARG A 5 -34.53 29.62 -8.56
CA ARG A 5 -33.29 29.80 -7.79
C ARG A 5 -33.10 28.67 -6.77
N VAL A 6 -34.14 28.37 -6.00
CA VAL A 6 -34.11 27.33 -4.97
C VAL A 6 -33.92 25.96 -5.62
N GLN A 7 -34.61 25.70 -6.73
CA GLN A 7 -34.46 24.48 -7.51
C GLN A 7 -33.03 24.31 -8.06
N GLN A 8 -32.44 25.38 -8.59
CA GLN A 8 -31.05 25.38 -9.05
C GLN A 8 -30.09 25.09 -7.90
N TRP A 9 -30.22 25.78 -6.76
CA TRP A 9 -29.39 25.54 -5.58
C TRP A 9 -29.48 24.08 -5.11
N ALA A 10 -30.71 23.53 -5.03
CA ALA A 10 -30.93 22.15 -4.64
C ALA A 10 -30.30 21.16 -5.61
N THR A 11 -30.37 21.42 -6.92
CA THR A 11 -29.83 20.54 -7.97
C THR A 11 -28.30 20.50 -7.97
N PHE A 12 -27.65 21.64 -7.74
CA PHE A 12 -26.19 21.77 -7.68
C PHE A 12 -25.61 21.63 -6.26
N SER A 13 -26.43 21.20 -5.30
CA SER A 13 -25.97 20.96 -3.93
C SER A 13 -24.91 19.86 -3.88
N ARG A 14 -23.97 20.02 -2.95
CA ARG A 14 -22.87 19.08 -2.73
C ARG A 14 -23.20 18.19 -1.55
N PHE A 15 -23.07 16.90 -1.76
CA PHE A 15 -23.26 15.90 -0.72
C PHE A 15 -21.93 15.56 -0.06
N TRP A 16 -22.02 15.03 1.16
CA TRP A 16 -20.89 14.49 1.89
C TRP A 16 -21.08 12.99 2.03
N TRP A 17 -20.10 12.25 1.51
CA TRP A 17 -20.11 10.79 1.49
C TRP A 17 -19.04 10.24 2.42
N ILE A 18 -19.38 9.21 3.21
CA ILE A 18 -18.40 8.40 3.94
C ILE A 18 -18.04 7.16 3.12
N TYR A 19 -16.76 6.80 3.08
CA TYR A 19 -16.28 5.53 2.56
C TYR A 19 -15.35 4.86 3.57
N ASP A 20 -15.66 3.61 3.92
CA ASP A 20 -14.80 2.80 4.78
C ASP A 20 -13.76 2.04 3.94
N ALA A 21 -12.47 2.31 4.19
CA ALA A 21 -11.36 1.71 3.47
C ALA A 21 -10.79 0.44 4.13
N LYS A 22 -11.40 -0.06 5.21
CA LYS A 22 -10.94 -1.26 5.92
C LYS A 22 -10.94 -2.50 5.02
N PHE A 23 -9.77 -3.16 4.92
CA PHE A 23 -9.50 -4.29 4.03
C PHE A 23 -9.80 -4.05 2.54
N GLN A 24 -9.86 -2.78 2.11
CA GLN A 24 -10.10 -2.42 0.72
C GLN A 24 -8.79 -2.13 -0.01
N SER A 25 -8.76 -2.41 -1.31
CA SER A 25 -7.61 -2.03 -2.16
C SER A 25 -7.71 -0.56 -2.56
N PRO A 26 -6.65 0.25 -2.34
CA PRO A 26 -6.67 1.68 -2.69
C PRO A 26 -6.86 1.90 -4.20
N PHE A 27 -6.32 1.01 -5.04
CA PHE A 27 -6.38 1.16 -6.49
C PHE A 27 -7.76 0.84 -7.08
N LYS A 28 -8.52 -0.07 -6.46
CA LYS A 28 -9.89 -0.38 -6.89
C LYS A 28 -10.95 0.49 -6.23
N SER A 29 -10.69 1.02 -5.04
CA SER A 29 -11.56 2.00 -4.38
C SER A 29 -11.46 3.38 -5.04
N ALA A 30 -10.25 3.82 -5.40
CA ALA A 30 -10.03 5.12 -6.03
C ALA A 30 -10.93 5.46 -7.24
N PRO A 31 -11.19 4.59 -8.25
CA PRO A 31 -12.09 4.93 -9.35
C PRO A 31 -13.53 5.15 -8.88
N ARG A 32 -13.98 4.43 -7.85
CA ARG A 32 -15.30 4.64 -7.24
C ARG A 32 -15.36 5.99 -6.52
N LEU A 33 -14.33 6.34 -5.75
CA LEU A 33 -14.24 7.65 -5.10
C LEU A 33 -14.19 8.78 -6.14
N CYS A 34 -13.38 8.65 -7.19
CA CYS A 34 -13.31 9.62 -8.29
C CYS A 34 -14.65 9.83 -9.00
N PHE A 35 -15.47 8.77 -9.14
CA PHE A 35 -16.79 8.86 -9.73
C PHE A 35 -17.71 9.80 -8.93
N HIS A 36 -17.63 9.75 -7.59
CA HIS A 36 -18.36 10.66 -6.71
C HIS A 36 -17.71 12.04 -6.61
N LEU A 37 -16.38 12.15 -6.52
CA LEU A 37 -15.65 13.43 -6.47
C LEU A 37 -15.87 14.29 -7.71
N LEU A 38 -16.00 13.69 -8.89
CA LEU A 38 -16.29 14.41 -10.13
C LEU A 38 -17.78 14.68 -10.32
N GLY A 39 -18.65 14.08 -9.50
CA GLY A 39 -20.11 14.20 -9.64
C GLY A 39 -20.70 13.39 -10.79
N LYS A 40 -19.95 12.44 -11.36
CA LYS A 40 -20.40 11.58 -12.49
C LYS A 40 -21.58 10.66 -12.13
N HIS A 41 -21.82 10.44 -10.85
CA HIS A 41 -23.00 9.72 -10.36
C HIS A 41 -24.30 10.51 -10.52
N LYS A 42 -24.22 11.85 -10.65
CA LYS A 42 -25.39 12.69 -10.88
C LYS A 42 -25.64 12.80 -12.39
N PRO A 43 -26.90 12.66 -12.86
CA PRO A 43 -27.21 12.76 -14.29
C PRO A 43 -26.97 14.16 -14.89
N ILE A 44 -26.80 15.17 -14.04
CA ILE A 44 -26.50 16.56 -14.40
C ILE A 44 -25.03 16.81 -14.74
N TYR A 45 -24.18 15.77 -14.71
CA TYR A 45 -22.75 15.91 -14.94
C TYR A 45 -22.44 16.47 -16.34
N TYR A 46 -21.64 17.54 -16.36
CA TYR A 46 -21.05 18.08 -17.57
C TYR A 46 -19.58 18.43 -17.29
N PRO A 47 -18.63 18.18 -18.22
CA PRO A 47 -17.20 18.31 -17.93
C PRO A 47 -16.73 19.70 -17.48
N THR A 48 -17.43 20.78 -17.85
CA THR A 48 -17.08 22.15 -17.41
C THR A 48 -17.80 22.57 -16.14
N SER A 49 -18.83 21.84 -15.73
CA SER A 49 -19.66 22.17 -14.58
C SER A 49 -19.12 21.47 -13.34
N ASP A 50 -18.95 22.22 -12.26
CA ASP A 50 -18.43 21.71 -11.00
C ASP A 50 -19.55 21.14 -10.10
N VAL A 51 -19.89 19.87 -10.31
CA VAL A 51 -20.96 19.15 -9.60
C VAL A 51 -20.45 18.10 -8.60
N GLY A 52 -19.15 18.12 -8.31
CA GLY A 52 -18.47 17.14 -7.47
C GLY A 52 -18.82 17.24 -5.99
N ASP A 53 -18.84 16.09 -5.31
CA ASP A 53 -19.17 15.97 -3.89
C ASP A 53 -17.93 15.86 -2.99
N HIS A 54 -18.15 16.00 -1.68
CA HIS A 54 -17.14 15.77 -0.65
C HIS A 54 -17.10 14.29 -0.28
N ILE A 55 -15.89 13.76 -0.09
CA ILE A 55 -15.70 12.37 0.30
C ILE A 55 -14.78 12.31 1.51
N VAL A 56 -15.29 11.63 2.53
CA VAL A 56 -14.59 11.31 3.76
C VAL A 56 -14.23 9.83 3.72
N VAL A 57 -12.93 9.53 3.67
CA VAL A 57 -12.41 8.18 3.74
C VAL A 57 -11.91 7.91 5.15
N ILE A 58 -12.46 6.89 5.78
CA ILE A 58 -12.04 6.44 7.12
C ILE A 58 -11.22 5.15 7.01
N ASN A 59 -10.49 4.82 8.08
CA ASN A 59 -9.70 3.57 8.18
C ASN A 59 -8.64 3.39 7.08
N THR A 60 -8.00 4.47 6.60
CA THR A 60 -6.97 4.32 5.55
C THR A 60 -5.73 3.55 6.03
N LYS A 61 -5.50 3.46 7.35
CA LYS A 61 -4.44 2.64 7.94
C LYS A 61 -4.63 1.14 7.69
N HIS A 62 -5.88 0.68 7.58
CA HIS A 62 -6.27 -0.72 7.46
C HIS A 62 -6.53 -1.17 6.01
N ILE A 63 -5.93 -0.49 5.03
CA ILE A 63 -6.05 -0.86 3.62
C ILE A 63 -5.35 -2.18 3.32
N ALA A 64 -5.86 -2.92 2.33
CA ALA A 64 -5.27 -4.17 1.88
C ALA A 64 -4.80 -4.06 0.42
N MET A 65 -3.49 -4.15 0.20
CA MET A 65 -2.95 -4.36 -1.15
C MET A 65 -2.96 -5.84 -1.52
N LYS A 66 -3.16 -6.13 -2.81
CA LYS A 66 -3.12 -7.49 -3.35
C LYS A 66 -1.70 -8.06 -3.22
N ASN A 67 -1.55 -9.37 -3.04
CA ASN A 67 -0.28 -10.11 -3.12
C ASN A 67 0.86 -9.40 -2.32
N ASP A 68 2.05 -9.33 -2.91
CA ASP A 68 3.25 -8.73 -2.34
C ASP A 68 3.46 -7.27 -2.79
N TYR A 69 2.38 -6.58 -3.22
CA TYR A 69 2.45 -5.20 -3.73
C TYR A 69 3.03 -4.23 -2.71
N TRP A 70 2.85 -4.47 -1.41
CA TRP A 70 3.49 -3.69 -0.36
C TRP A 70 5.00 -3.57 -0.55
N ARG A 71 5.66 -4.66 -0.97
CA ARG A 71 7.11 -4.74 -1.19
C ARG A 71 7.52 -4.42 -2.62
N THR A 72 6.73 -4.83 -3.60
CA THR A 72 7.10 -4.66 -5.01
C THR A 72 6.76 -3.28 -5.56
N PHE A 73 5.66 -2.67 -5.10
CA PHE A 73 5.21 -1.36 -5.57
C PHE A 73 6.09 -0.23 -5.02
N THR A 74 6.55 0.64 -5.91
CA THR A 74 7.43 1.77 -5.59
C THR A 74 6.84 3.07 -6.06
N TYR A 75 6.81 4.05 -5.18
CA TYR A 75 6.58 5.45 -5.51
C TYR A 75 7.89 6.10 -5.96
N PHE A 76 7.80 6.85 -7.04
CA PHE A 76 8.92 7.61 -7.59
C PHE A 76 8.72 9.09 -7.29
N HIS A 77 9.81 9.75 -6.90
CA HIS A 77 9.83 11.20 -6.70
C HIS A 77 11.14 11.76 -7.24
N HIS A 78 11.10 12.96 -7.81
CA HIS A 78 12.29 13.67 -8.24
C HIS A 78 12.23 15.10 -7.72
N THR A 79 13.31 15.59 -7.10
CA THR A 79 13.34 16.95 -6.52
C THR A 79 13.57 18.04 -7.55
N GLY A 80 14.07 17.69 -8.75
CA GLY A 80 14.43 18.62 -9.82
C GLY A 80 15.94 18.83 -9.94
N TYR A 81 16.71 18.55 -8.89
CA TYR A 81 18.17 18.61 -8.89
C TYR A 81 18.81 17.35 -9.50
N PRO A 82 20.02 17.45 -10.07
CA PRO A 82 20.76 16.27 -10.53
C PRO A 82 20.94 15.26 -9.40
N LYS A 83 20.73 13.97 -9.69
CA LYS A 83 20.71 12.85 -8.71
C LYS A 83 19.63 12.97 -7.62
N GLY A 84 18.65 13.86 -7.77
CA GLY A 84 17.54 14.06 -6.84
C GLY A 84 16.40 13.04 -6.95
N PHE A 85 16.68 11.85 -7.48
CA PHE A 85 15.68 10.80 -7.70
C PHE A 85 15.55 9.91 -6.45
N SER A 86 14.33 9.79 -5.94
CA SER A 86 14.00 8.94 -4.80
C SER A 86 13.02 7.84 -5.21
N LYS A 87 13.24 6.65 -4.66
CA LYS A 87 12.38 5.47 -4.78
C LYS A 87 11.98 5.06 -3.38
N THR A 88 10.68 5.07 -3.10
CA THR A 88 10.14 4.70 -1.79
C THR A 88 9.16 3.56 -1.97
N ARG A 89 9.28 2.51 -1.16
CA ARG A 89 8.40 1.34 -1.24
C ARG A 89 7.04 1.66 -0.64
N ALA A 90 5.99 0.94 -1.04
CA ALA A 90 4.64 1.25 -0.57
C ALA A 90 4.50 1.11 0.95
N TRP A 91 5.14 0.11 1.55
CA TRP A 91 5.15 -0.07 3.01
C TRP A 91 5.80 1.12 3.74
N GLU A 92 6.94 1.62 3.25
CA GLU A 92 7.63 2.80 3.81
C GLU A 92 6.75 4.06 3.73
N VAL A 93 6.05 4.26 2.60
CA VAL A 93 5.11 5.39 2.47
C VAL A 93 3.94 5.27 3.45
N HIS A 94 3.46 4.06 3.70
CA HIS A 94 2.35 3.81 4.62
C HIS A 94 2.72 4.01 6.08
N GLU A 95 3.93 3.59 6.46
CA GLU A 95 4.47 3.80 7.80
C GLU A 95 4.69 5.28 8.09
N ALA A 96 5.17 6.04 7.11
CA ALA A 96 5.33 7.48 7.23
C ALA A 96 3.98 8.20 7.30
N ASP A 97 3.10 7.94 6.32
CA ASP A 97 1.80 8.59 6.20
C ASP A 97 0.72 7.60 5.70
N PRO A 98 -0.13 7.05 6.59
CA PRO A 98 -1.14 6.04 6.22
C PRO A 98 -2.25 6.57 5.32
N THR A 99 -2.38 7.91 5.17
CA THR A 99 -3.36 8.54 4.26
C THR A 99 -2.81 8.77 2.86
N ARG A 100 -1.47 8.75 2.71
CA ARG A 100 -0.79 9.21 1.49
C ARG A 100 -1.07 8.31 0.31
N ILE A 101 -1.10 6.99 0.53
CA ILE A 101 -1.36 5.99 -0.50
C ILE A 101 -2.72 6.19 -1.14
N MET A 102 -3.76 6.40 -0.32
CA MET A 102 -5.12 6.63 -0.82
C MET A 102 -5.19 7.94 -1.62
N ARG A 103 -4.60 9.03 -1.10
CA ARG A 103 -4.55 10.32 -1.82
C ARG A 103 -3.81 10.21 -3.16
N LEU A 104 -2.69 9.48 -3.22
CA LEU A 104 -1.95 9.27 -4.46
C LEU A 104 -2.72 8.41 -5.46
N ALA A 105 -3.40 7.37 -4.99
CA ALA A 105 -4.26 6.53 -5.84
C ALA A 105 -5.38 7.37 -6.47
N VAL A 106 -6.13 8.14 -5.67
CA VAL A 106 -7.20 9.02 -6.18
C VAL A 106 -6.64 10.08 -7.13
N ARG A 107 -5.52 10.73 -6.77
CA ARG A 107 -4.86 11.74 -7.62
C ARG A 107 -4.44 11.17 -8.98
N GLY A 108 -3.99 9.91 -9.03
CA GLY A 108 -3.60 9.23 -10.26
C GLY A 108 -4.78 8.91 -11.18
N TRP A 109 -5.98 8.70 -10.62
CA TRP A 109 -7.21 8.47 -11.39
C TRP A 109 -7.84 9.75 -11.94
N LEU A 110 -7.56 10.91 -11.35
CA LEU A 110 -8.03 12.20 -11.86
C LEU A 110 -7.21 12.65 -13.08
N LYS A 111 -7.90 13.23 -14.07
CA LYS A 111 -7.25 13.85 -15.23
C LYS A 111 -6.30 14.97 -14.76
N GLY A 112 -5.14 15.09 -15.38
CA GLY A 112 -4.12 16.11 -15.08
C GLY A 112 -4.48 17.54 -15.48
N ASN A 113 -5.71 17.99 -15.19
CA ASN A 113 -6.19 19.34 -15.47
C ASN A 113 -5.92 20.31 -14.30
N LEU A 114 -6.13 21.61 -14.53
CA LEU A 114 -6.04 22.67 -13.52
C LEU A 114 -7.04 22.51 -12.36
N ASP A 115 -8.18 21.83 -12.58
CA ASP A 115 -9.18 21.61 -11.53
C ASP A 115 -8.82 20.46 -10.58
N ARG A 116 -7.82 19.64 -10.92
CA ARG A 116 -7.41 18.48 -10.11
C ARG A 116 -7.11 18.85 -8.65
N PRO A 117 -6.38 19.94 -8.32
CA PRO A 117 -6.16 20.34 -6.93
C PRO A 117 -7.47 20.68 -6.20
N LYS A 118 -8.37 21.44 -6.83
CA LYS A 118 -9.67 21.82 -6.25
C LYS A 118 -10.55 20.61 -5.94
N VAL A 119 -10.49 19.57 -6.79
CA VAL A 119 -11.18 18.30 -6.56
C VAL A 119 -10.53 17.53 -5.41
N MET A 120 -9.20 17.51 -5.35
CA MET A 120 -8.46 16.84 -4.27
C MET A 120 -8.68 17.47 -2.89
N GLU A 121 -8.95 18.77 -2.80
CA GLU A 121 -9.30 19.45 -1.54
C GLU A 121 -10.59 18.92 -0.91
N ARG A 122 -11.48 18.32 -1.70
CA ARG A 122 -12.75 17.73 -1.25
C ARG A 122 -12.60 16.30 -0.74
N LEU A 123 -11.43 15.70 -0.92
CA LEU A 123 -11.10 14.38 -0.41
C LEU A 123 -10.46 14.53 0.97
N HIS A 124 -11.22 14.13 1.99
CA HIS A 124 -10.77 14.06 3.36
C HIS A 124 -10.40 12.61 3.68
N CYS A 125 -9.16 12.36 4.07
CA CYS A 125 -8.68 11.01 4.41
C CYS A 125 -8.26 10.99 5.88
N PHE A 126 -8.79 10.05 6.63
CA PHE A 126 -8.47 9.81 8.04
C PHE A 126 -7.85 8.41 8.20
N PRO A 127 -6.77 8.30 9.01
CA PRO A 127 -6.09 7.03 9.20
C PRO A 127 -6.94 5.99 9.93
N GLU A 128 -7.70 6.44 10.93
CA GLU A 128 -8.54 5.62 11.81
C GLU A 128 -10.00 6.09 11.69
N GLU A 129 -10.83 5.77 12.68
CA GLU A 129 -12.26 6.10 12.72
C GLU A 129 -12.53 7.50 13.30
N ASP A 130 -11.52 8.14 13.88
CA ASP A 130 -11.63 9.46 14.48
C ASP A 130 -11.79 10.55 13.41
N VAL A 131 -13.05 10.96 13.20
CA VAL A 131 -13.43 12.04 12.30
C VAL A 131 -13.92 13.23 13.12
N PRO A 132 -13.51 14.47 12.81
CA PRO A 132 -14.02 15.67 13.46
C PRO A 132 -15.56 15.75 13.40
N GLU A 133 -16.18 16.17 14.51
CA GLU A 133 -17.64 16.24 14.62
C GLU A 133 -18.29 17.12 13.55
N GLU A 134 -17.63 18.21 13.17
CA GLU A 134 -18.12 19.14 12.14
C GLU A 134 -18.34 18.44 10.81
N ILE A 135 -17.44 17.52 10.45
CA ILE A 135 -17.53 16.74 9.23
C ILE A 135 -18.64 15.71 9.36
N LEU A 136 -18.70 14.99 10.48
CA LEU A 136 -19.70 13.95 10.72
C LEU A 136 -21.13 14.49 10.67
N LYS A 137 -21.39 15.69 11.21
CA LYS A 137 -22.72 16.35 11.18
C LYS A 137 -23.21 16.62 9.76
N ASN A 138 -22.31 16.81 8.80
CA ASN A 138 -22.64 17.12 7.41
C ASN A 138 -22.83 15.88 6.53
N VAL A 139 -22.49 14.69 7.02
CA VAL A 139 -22.51 13.47 6.23
C VAL A 139 -23.95 13.11 5.85
N SER A 140 -24.16 12.93 4.55
CA SER A 140 -25.45 12.60 3.98
C SER A 140 -25.64 11.10 3.70
N GLY A 141 -24.56 10.36 3.42
CA GLY A 141 -24.67 8.94 3.06
C GLY A 141 -23.33 8.21 3.03
N GLN A 142 -23.39 6.89 2.84
CA GLN A 142 -22.23 6.01 2.81
C GLN A 142 -22.07 5.34 1.45
N ILE A 143 -20.86 5.39 0.88
CA ILE A 143 -20.49 4.65 -0.31
C ILE A 143 -20.19 3.21 0.09
N PRO A 144 -20.77 2.19 -0.57
CA PRO A 144 -20.52 0.81 -0.17
C PRO A 144 -19.10 0.37 -0.57
N GLN A 145 -18.55 -0.53 0.23
CA GLN A 145 -17.24 -1.13 0.00
C GLN A 145 -17.18 -1.84 -1.37
N VAL A 146 -15.97 -1.95 -1.94
CA VAL A 146 -15.77 -2.55 -3.27
C VAL A 146 -15.64 -4.06 -3.14
N PHE A 147 -14.90 -4.52 -2.14
CA PHE A 147 -14.74 -5.92 -1.82
C PHE A 147 -15.54 -6.27 -0.57
N PRO A 148 -16.29 -7.38 -0.58
CA PRO A 148 -16.77 -7.95 0.67
C PRO A 148 -15.58 -8.47 1.48
N ILE A 149 -15.58 -8.19 2.78
CA ILE A 149 -14.53 -8.65 3.69
C ILE A 149 -14.74 -10.16 3.94
N PRO A 150 -13.74 -11.02 3.69
CA PRO A 150 -13.88 -12.46 3.95
C PRO A 150 -13.89 -12.73 5.47
N LYS A 151 -14.72 -13.69 5.89
CA LYS A 151 -14.75 -14.14 7.29
C LYS A 151 -13.52 -14.98 7.64
N SER A 152 -12.95 -14.79 8.82
CA SER A 152 -11.95 -15.70 9.37
C SER A 152 -12.60 -17.01 9.83
N LEU A 153 -11.85 -18.12 9.90
CA LEU A 153 -12.37 -19.42 10.36
C LEU A 153 -13.03 -19.29 11.75
N GLU A 154 -12.47 -18.45 12.62
CA GLU A 154 -12.94 -18.17 13.98
C GLU A 154 -14.32 -17.49 14.00
N GLU A 155 -14.67 -16.71 12.98
CA GLU A 155 -15.90 -15.92 12.90
C GLU A 155 -17.13 -16.73 12.43
N TYR A 156 -16.92 -17.93 11.88
CA TYR A 156 -18.01 -18.82 11.48
C TYR A 156 -18.73 -19.38 12.70
N THR A 157 -20.08 -19.40 12.65
CA THR A 157 -20.89 -19.99 13.72
C THR A 157 -20.72 -21.51 13.74
N MET A 158 -21.02 -22.15 14.88
CA MET A 158 -20.93 -23.61 14.98
C MET A 158 -21.88 -24.30 13.99
N GLU A 159 -23.07 -23.73 13.79
CA GLU A 159 -24.05 -24.18 12.79
C GLU A 159 -23.49 -24.14 11.36
N GLU A 160 -22.85 -23.02 10.96
CA GLU A 160 -22.23 -22.88 9.64
C GLU A 160 -21.11 -23.92 9.42
N ARG A 161 -20.35 -24.23 10.48
CA ARG A 161 -19.27 -25.22 10.45
C ARG A 161 -19.79 -26.65 10.37
N GLU A 162 -20.84 -26.97 11.12
CA GLU A 162 -21.45 -28.31 11.13
C GLU A 162 -22.23 -28.60 9.85
N ASN A 163 -22.89 -27.58 9.28
CA ASN A 163 -23.56 -27.67 7.99
C ASN A 163 -22.58 -27.94 6.84
N PHE A 164 -21.30 -27.59 7.00
CA PHE A 164 -20.29 -27.90 6.01
C PHE A 164 -19.91 -29.38 6.08
N PRO A 165 -20.16 -30.18 5.03
CA PRO A 165 -19.89 -31.61 5.07
C PRO A 165 -18.40 -31.90 5.17
N ARG A 166 -18.04 -32.93 5.94
CA ARG A 166 -16.66 -33.44 5.96
C ARG A 166 -16.36 -34.11 4.62
N LEU A 167 -15.32 -33.63 3.93
CA LEU A 167 -14.93 -34.16 2.62
C LEU A 167 -14.08 -35.43 2.72
N ILE A 168 -13.36 -35.61 3.83
CA ILE A 168 -12.38 -36.69 4.02
C ILE A 168 -12.49 -37.18 5.47
N GLU A 169 -12.59 -38.49 5.62
CA GLU A 169 -12.45 -39.18 6.90
C GLU A 169 -10.97 -39.55 7.10
N TRP A 170 -10.40 -39.11 8.23
CA TRP A 170 -9.00 -39.40 8.55
C TRP A 170 -8.90 -40.79 9.21
N PRO A 171 -7.87 -41.59 8.90
CA PRO A 171 -7.64 -42.85 9.60
C PRO A 171 -7.33 -42.58 11.08
N GLU A 172 -7.74 -43.49 11.96
CA GLU A 172 -7.63 -43.35 13.42
C GLU A 172 -6.17 -43.20 13.89
N GLU A 173 -5.21 -43.72 13.14
CA GLU A 173 -3.76 -43.61 13.42
C GLU A 173 -3.19 -42.20 13.12
N TYR A 174 -3.96 -41.32 12.47
CA TYR A 174 -3.46 -39.99 12.10
C TYR A 174 -3.37 -39.05 13.32
N VAL A 175 -2.15 -38.91 13.86
CA VAL A 175 -1.85 -37.91 14.89
C VAL A 175 -1.96 -36.51 14.28
N GLN A 176 -3.07 -35.83 14.54
CA GLN A 176 -3.22 -34.41 14.23
C GLN A 176 -2.28 -33.61 15.15
N THR A 177 -1.11 -33.24 14.64
CA THR A 177 -0.19 -32.38 15.38
C THR A 177 -0.74 -30.95 15.39
N ASP A 178 -1.18 -30.49 16.56
CA ASP A 178 -1.69 -29.14 16.75
C ASP A 178 -0.62 -28.10 16.39
N LYS A 179 -0.89 -27.31 15.35
CA LYS A 179 0.09 -26.45 14.65
C LYS A 179 0.48 -25.17 15.41
N LYS A 180 0.70 -25.21 16.73
CA LYS A 180 1.30 -24.06 17.46
C LYS A 180 2.52 -24.39 18.32
N THR A 181 2.77 -25.64 18.73
CA THR A 181 3.82 -25.91 19.73
C THR A 181 5.03 -26.70 19.25
N ASN A 182 5.06 -27.31 18.06
CA ASN A 182 6.27 -27.98 17.58
C ASN A 182 6.47 -27.81 16.08
N ARG A 183 7.10 -26.69 15.71
CA ARG A 183 7.87 -26.61 14.47
C ARG A 183 9.11 -25.75 14.75
N PRO A 184 10.24 -26.33 15.21
CA PRO A 184 11.52 -25.69 14.99
C PRO A 184 11.72 -25.73 13.47
N GLY A 185 11.15 -24.75 12.75
CA GLY A 185 11.58 -24.49 11.39
C GLY A 185 13.10 -24.31 11.41
N PRO A 186 13.83 -24.68 10.35
CA PRO A 186 15.25 -24.37 10.29
C PRO A 186 15.39 -22.88 10.63
N LYS A 187 16.13 -22.54 11.69
CA LYS A 187 16.48 -21.16 11.97
C LYS A 187 17.20 -20.69 10.71
N ARG A 188 16.49 -19.98 9.82
CA ARG A 188 17.16 -19.18 8.80
C ARG A 188 17.91 -18.14 9.60
N GLU A 189 19.17 -18.40 9.89
CA GLU A 189 20.09 -17.31 10.22
C GLU A 189 19.90 -16.29 9.11
N ARG A 190 19.39 -15.11 9.46
CA ARG A 190 19.55 -13.95 8.59
C ARG A 190 21.04 -13.89 8.32
N ARG A 191 21.44 -14.08 7.07
CA ARG A 191 22.81 -13.86 6.64
C ARG A 191 23.01 -12.34 6.74
N ASP A 192 23.37 -11.87 7.92
CA ASP A 192 23.71 -10.48 8.20
C ASP A 192 25.09 -10.19 7.58
N THR A 193 25.19 -10.30 6.24
CA THR A 193 26.44 -10.03 5.51
C THR A 193 26.88 -8.58 5.65
N ASN A 194 25.98 -7.67 6.08
CA ASN A 194 26.29 -6.25 6.24
C ASN A 194 26.73 -5.88 7.67
N ASN A 195 26.35 -6.63 8.71
CA ASN A 195 26.71 -6.28 10.11
C ASN A 195 27.97 -6.98 10.61
N LYS A 196 28.32 -8.17 10.08
CA LYS A 196 29.55 -8.88 10.48
C LYS A 196 30.80 -8.21 9.90
N ALA A 197 30.77 -7.83 8.62
CA ALA A 197 31.85 -7.06 7.97
C ALA A 197 32.06 -5.67 8.60
N MET A 198 30.99 -4.99 9.01
CA MET A 198 31.06 -3.69 9.70
C MET A 198 31.58 -3.80 11.15
N LYS A 199 31.31 -4.92 11.85
CA LYS A 199 31.88 -5.19 13.18
C LYS A 199 33.36 -5.58 13.10
N GLU A 200 33.75 -6.36 12.09
CA GLU A 200 35.14 -6.80 11.88
C GLU A 200 36.04 -5.64 11.40
N MET A 201 35.54 -4.72 10.56
CA MET A 201 36.27 -3.48 10.22
C MET A 201 36.48 -2.56 11.43
N LYS A 202 35.51 -2.48 12.36
CA LYS A 202 35.64 -1.66 13.57
C LYS A 202 36.65 -2.24 14.56
N THR A 203 36.76 -3.56 14.70
CA THR A 203 37.79 -4.20 15.54
C THR A 203 39.18 -4.20 14.88
N PHE A 204 39.28 -4.21 13.56
CA PHE A 204 40.56 -4.07 12.85
C PHE A 204 41.13 -2.64 12.99
N CYS A 205 40.28 -1.62 12.97
CA CYS A 205 40.69 -0.22 13.17
C CYS A 205 41.16 0.05 14.61
N VAL A 206 40.53 -0.55 15.62
CA VAL A 206 40.94 -0.42 17.03
C VAL A 206 42.23 -1.19 17.34
N LYS A 207 42.49 -2.33 16.68
CA LYS A 207 43.76 -3.07 16.86
C LYS A 207 44.96 -2.41 16.17
N CYS A 208 44.79 -1.76 15.01
CA CYS A 208 45.85 -0.94 14.42
C CYS A 208 46.20 0.30 15.26
N ALA A 209 45.25 0.82 16.06
CA ALA A 209 45.51 1.96 16.94
C ALA A 209 46.22 1.58 18.25
N LEU A 210 46.14 0.31 18.69
CA LEU A 210 46.69 -0.17 19.96
C LEU A 210 48.04 -0.88 19.82
N TRP A 211 48.42 -1.31 18.62
CA TRP A 211 49.74 -1.85 18.32
C TRP A 211 50.42 -0.94 17.30
N GLY A 212 51.23 -0.02 17.80
CA GLY A 212 52.08 0.81 16.95
C GLY A 212 53.03 -0.06 16.15
N VAL A 213 52.67 -0.34 14.89
CA VAL A 213 53.54 -1.03 13.93
C VAL A 213 53.76 -0.09 12.76
N SER A 214 55.01 0.33 12.64
CA SER A 214 55.58 1.17 11.61
C SER A 214 55.36 0.60 10.21
N LEU A 215 54.96 1.47 9.29
CA LEU A 215 55.11 1.31 7.84
C LEU A 215 56.55 0.90 7.50
N SER A 216 56.76 -0.30 6.95
CA SER A 216 57.88 -0.58 6.04
C SER A 216 57.74 -1.97 5.38
N GLN A 217 57.54 -1.95 4.05
CA GLN A 217 58.11 -2.85 3.03
C GLN A 217 58.01 -4.38 3.21
N HIS A 218 57.18 -5.03 2.39
CA HIS A 218 57.64 -6.02 1.39
C HIS A 218 56.51 -6.44 0.44
N LEU A 219 56.94 -6.83 -0.77
CA LEU A 219 56.18 -6.99 -2.01
C LEU A 219 55.32 -8.26 -2.07
N GLY A 220 54.16 -8.14 -2.74
CA GLY A 220 53.68 -9.00 -3.83
C GLY A 220 53.33 -10.48 -3.57
N ILE A 221 52.10 -10.87 -3.91
CA ILE A 221 51.78 -11.84 -4.98
C ILE A 221 50.26 -11.98 -5.14
N CYS A 222 49.87 -11.96 -6.41
CA CYS A 222 48.55 -12.10 -7.02
C CYS A 222 48.30 -13.59 -7.33
N CYS A 223 47.06 -14.12 -7.24
CA CYS A 223 46.50 -15.00 -8.27
C CYS A 223 45.03 -15.37 -8.07
N LEU A 224 44.27 -15.20 -9.15
CA LEU A 224 42.95 -15.76 -9.41
C LEU A 224 42.98 -17.29 -9.55
N THR A 225 41.87 -17.97 -9.22
CA THR A 225 41.22 -19.06 -10.03
C THR A 225 39.94 -19.50 -9.29
N ARG A 226 38.74 -19.25 -9.84
CA ARG A 226 37.97 -20.06 -10.80
C ARG A 226 37.09 -21.12 -10.13
N MET A 227 35.79 -20.82 -10.03
CA MET A 227 34.73 -21.81 -10.20
C MET A 227 33.71 -21.24 -11.20
N MET A 228 33.39 -22.04 -12.21
CA MET A 228 32.82 -21.65 -13.49
C MET A 228 31.55 -22.49 -13.71
N PHE A 229 30.39 -21.81 -13.83
CA PHE A 229 29.20 -22.15 -14.66
C PHE A 229 28.36 -23.42 -14.35
N PRO A 230 27.18 -23.64 -14.98
CA PRO A 230 26.29 -22.74 -15.77
C PRO A 230 24.80 -22.81 -15.32
N LEU A 231 23.94 -21.89 -15.81
CA LEU A 231 22.67 -22.22 -16.48
C LEU A 231 21.98 -20.96 -17.01
N THR A 232 21.77 -21.00 -18.32
CA THR A 232 21.04 -20.06 -19.16
C THR A 232 19.53 -20.23 -19.00
N SER A 233 18.78 -19.13 -18.95
CA SER A 233 17.47 -19.06 -19.60
C SER A 233 17.09 -17.60 -19.87
N ASN A 234 16.88 -17.31 -21.14
CA ASN A 234 16.21 -16.13 -21.66
C ASN A 234 14.94 -15.80 -20.86
N TRP A 235 14.78 -14.52 -20.51
CA TRP A 235 13.47 -13.90 -20.52
C TRP A 235 13.56 -12.59 -21.30
N GLU A 236 13.23 -12.73 -22.59
CA GLU A 236 12.70 -11.67 -23.42
C GLU A 236 11.46 -11.04 -22.77
N ASN A 237 11.38 -9.72 -22.90
CA ASN A 237 10.18 -8.97 -23.23
C ASN A 237 8.88 -9.43 -22.58
N ASP A 238 8.56 -8.89 -21.40
CA ASP A 238 7.18 -8.56 -21.02
C ASP A 238 7.16 -7.65 -19.79
N ALA A 239 7.20 -6.34 -20.05
CA ALA A 239 6.72 -5.33 -19.09
C ALA A 239 6.16 -4.13 -19.87
N GLY A 240 5.02 -4.39 -20.51
CA GLY A 240 4.15 -3.37 -21.04
C GLY A 240 3.68 -2.39 -19.96
N SER A 241 3.44 -1.17 -20.41
CA SER A 241 2.85 -0.03 -19.70
C SER A 241 3.69 0.62 -18.58
N LYS A 242 4.55 1.54 -19.02
CA LYS A 242 4.98 2.68 -18.21
C LYS A 242 3.74 3.45 -17.74
N GLY A 243 3.27 3.14 -16.53
CA GLY A 243 2.37 4.00 -15.77
C GLY A 243 3.11 5.27 -15.37
N ARG A 244 2.99 6.30 -16.21
CA ARG A 244 3.47 7.65 -15.92
C ARG A 244 2.54 8.25 -14.84
N VAL A 245 3.08 8.51 -13.66
CA VAL A 245 2.48 9.38 -12.63
C VAL A 245 3.33 10.63 -12.54
#